data_AF-A0A8T6NGV6-F1
#
_entry.id   AF-A0A8T6NGV6-F1
#
_cell.length_a   1.000
_cell.length_b   1.000
_cell.length_c   1.000
_cell.angle_alpha   90.00
_cell.angle_beta   90.00
_cell.angle_gamma   90.00
#
_symmetry.space_group_name_H-M   'P 1'
#
loop_
_entity.id
_entity.type
_entity.pdbx_description
1 polymer ?
#
loop_
_entity_poly.entity_id
_entity_poly.type
_entity_poly.pdbx_seq_one_letter_code
_entity_poly.pdbx_strand_id
1 'polypeptide(L)'
;MELYFVGIEAQEGDRALIATTPTSLVEHDISLNGSYPWLEHSDIDDLNLSSDRIVGTWATGVDSGWIVTSRGYLFQYAPTVSDQAGLLDMWIVIAIPTATGLVVLCLVYLVSPPRVKDRIIERIGNQDERNDLARRRARQQRKRR
;
A
#
# COMPACT_ATOMS: atom_id res chain seq x y z
N MET A 1 -28.00 -17.97 21.70
CA MET A 1 -27.27 -17.12 22.66
C MET A 1 -27.99 -15.78 22.66
N GLU A 2 -28.44 -15.27 23.80
CA GLU A 2 -29.13 -13.97 23.85
C GLU A 2 -28.11 -12.84 23.75
N LEU A 3 -28.34 -11.87 22.85
CA LEU A 3 -27.55 -10.64 22.78
C LEU A 3 -28.18 -9.60 23.71
N TYR A 4 -27.36 -9.00 24.57
CA TYR A 4 -27.77 -7.84 25.36
C TYR A 4 -27.08 -6.58 24.87
N PHE A 5 -27.85 -5.50 24.81
CA PHE A 5 -27.37 -4.18 24.48
C PHE A 5 -26.43 -3.63 25.57
N VAL A 6 -25.29 -3.08 25.16
CA VAL A 6 -24.34 -2.41 26.05
C VAL A 6 -24.41 -0.90 25.88
N GLY A 7 -24.34 -0.42 24.64
CA GLY A 7 -24.26 1.01 24.35
C GLY A 7 -24.29 1.33 22.86
N ILE A 8 -24.50 2.61 22.56
CA ILE A 8 -24.36 3.20 21.23
C ILE A 8 -23.32 4.30 21.34
N GLU A 9 -22.37 4.29 20.43
CA GLU A 9 -21.34 5.33 20.31
C GLU A 9 -21.40 5.94 18.92
N ALA A 10 -21.32 7.26 18.84
CA ALA A 10 -21.29 7.96 17.56
C ALA A 10 -19.93 7.75 16.88
N GLN A 11 -19.95 7.46 15.59
CA GLN A 11 -18.76 7.37 14.76
C GLN A 11 -18.68 8.62 13.86
N GLU A 12 -17.79 8.61 12.88
CA GLU A 12 -17.63 9.71 11.95
C GLU A 12 -18.81 9.78 10.96
N GLY A 13 -19.51 10.93 10.98
CA GLY A 13 -20.65 11.22 10.10
C GLY A 13 -21.98 10.73 10.65
N ASP A 14 -22.80 10.13 9.78
CA ASP A 14 -24.14 9.60 10.09
C ASP A 14 -24.11 8.16 10.62
N ARG A 15 -22.95 7.72 11.13
CA ARG A 15 -22.67 6.33 11.49
C ARG A 15 -22.56 6.19 13.00
N ALA A 16 -23.06 5.09 13.53
CA ALA A 16 -23.01 4.76 14.95
C ALA A 16 -22.60 3.30 15.15
N LEU A 17 -21.81 3.05 16.18
CA LEU A 17 -21.42 1.70 16.58
C LEU A 17 -22.27 1.26 17.77
N ILE A 18 -22.88 0.09 17.62
CA ILE A 18 -23.70 -0.55 18.65
C ILE A 18 -22.88 -1.70 19.23
N ALA A 19 -22.62 -1.64 20.53
CA ALA A 19 -21.92 -2.71 21.25
C ALA A 19 -22.92 -3.64 21.94
N THR A 20 -22.67 -4.95 21.85
CA THR A 20 -23.49 -5.98 22.51
C THR A 20 -22.65 -6.98 23.30
N THR A 21 -23.30 -7.73 24.19
CA THR A 21 -22.73 -8.90 24.87
C THR A 21 -23.50 -10.17 24.49
N PRO A 22 -22.85 -11.30 24.13
CA PRO A 22 -21.40 -11.51 24.02
C PRO A 22 -20.73 -10.54 23.03
N THR A 23 -19.44 -10.28 23.23
CA THR A 23 -18.65 -9.25 22.53
C THR A 23 -18.93 -9.25 21.03
N SER A 24 -19.63 -8.22 20.57
CA SER A 24 -19.91 -7.99 19.16
C SER A 24 -20.13 -6.50 18.92
N LEU A 25 -19.77 -6.04 17.72
CA LEU A 25 -20.02 -4.69 17.23
C LEU A 25 -20.84 -4.74 15.95
N VAL A 26 -21.85 -3.88 15.91
CA VAL A 26 -22.69 -3.65 14.73
C VAL A 26 -22.61 -2.16 14.39
N GLU A 27 -22.26 -1.85 13.15
CA GLU A 27 -22.34 -0.50 12.63
C GLU A 27 -23.76 -0.22 12.13
N HIS A 28 -24.29 0.95 12.44
CA HIS A 28 -25.56 1.43 11.92
C HIS A 28 -25.32 2.75 11.20
N ASP A 29 -25.64 2.79 9.92
CA ASP A 29 -25.57 3.97 9.08
C ASP A 29 -26.99 4.54 8.90
N ILE A 30 -27.22 5.74 9.46
CA ILE A 30 -28.50 6.43 9.43
C ILE A 30 -28.81 6.89 8.00
N SER A 31 -27.79 7.27 7.22
CA SER A 31 -27.95 7.77 5.85
C SER A 31 -28.41 6.68 4.89
N LEU A 32 -27.91 5.45 5.08
CA LEU A 32 -28.28 4.27 4.31
C LEU A 32 -29.46 3.51 4.96
N ASN A 33 -29.86 3.89 6.18
CA ASN A 33 -30.82 3.17 7.02
C ASN A 33 -30.50 1.66 7.08
N GLY A 34 -29.22 1.35 7.27
CA GLY A 34 -28.66 0.00 7.20
C GLY A 34 -27.85 -0.34 8.45
N SER A 35 -27.83 -1.62 8.80
CA SER A 35 -26.96 -2.13 9.87
C SER A 35 -26.06 -3.23 9.32
N TYR A 36 -24.77 -3.14 9.65
CA TYR A 36 -23.72 -4.01 9.14
C TYR A 36 -22.96 -4.66 10.30
N PRO A 37 -22.77 -5.99 10.31
CA PRO A 37 -21.95 -6.65 11.32
C PRO A 37 -20.49 -6.21 11.12
N TRP A 38 -19.87 -5.73 12.20
CA TRP A 38 -18.52 -5.19 12.17
C TRP A 38 -17.52 -6.11 12.86
N LEU A 39 -17.93 -6.66 14.02
CA LEU A 39 -17.19 -7.72 14.72
C LEU A 39 -18.19 -8.72 15.29
N GLU A 40 -18.09 -9.97 14.86
CA GLU A 40 -18.86 -11.06 15.44
C GLU A 40 -18.06 -11.76 16.53
N HIS A 41 -18.74 -12.24 17.56
CA HIS A 41 -18.10 -12.91 18.69
C HIS A 41 -17.27 -14.14 18.28
N SER A 42 -17.71 -14.85 17.24
CA SER A 42 -17.03 -16.03 16.70
C SER A 42 -15.69 -15.72 16.04
N ASP A 43 -15.51 -14.49 15.58
CA ASP A 43 -14.36 -14.07 14.77
C ASP A 43 -13.25 -13.47 15.63
N ILE A 44 -13.46 -13.46 16.95
CA ILE A 44 -12.50 -12.92 17.93
C ILE A 44 -11.54 -14.03 18.36
N ASP A 45 -10.34 -14.02 17.76
CA ASP A 45 -9.26 -14.94 18.14
C ASP A 45 -8.64 -14.58 19.51
N ASP A 46 -8.75 -13.33 19.97
CA ASP A 46 -8.18 -12.91 21.25
C ASP A 46 -9.03 -13.38 22.44
N LEU A 47 -8.45 -14.27 23.26
CA LEU A 47 -9.09 -14.82 24.45
C LEU A 47 -9.52 -13.76 25.46
N ASN A 48 -8.81 -12.63 25.55
CA ASN A 48 -9.12 -11.55 26.49
C ASN A 48 -10.33 -10.72 26.05
N LEU A 49 -10.59 -10.64 24.74
CA LEU A 49 -11.72 -9.91 24.17
C LEU A 49 -12.96 -10.82 24.03
N SER A 50 -12.76 -12.12 23.74
CA SER A 50 -13.84 -13.11 23.67
C SER A 50 -14.35 -13.55 25.05
N SER A 51 -13.49 -13.62 26.08
CA SER A 51 -13.93 -14.04 27.43
C SER A 51 -14.43 -12.89 28.32
N ASP A 52 -14.36 -11.64 27.86
CA ASP A 52 -14.71 -10.46 28.64
C ASP A 52 -15.80 -9.63 27.95
N ARG A 53 -16.49 -8.79 28.72
CA ARG A 53 -17.59 -7.92 28.24
C ARG A 53 -17.06 -6.54 27.85
N ILE A 54 -17.50 -6.02 26.71
CA ILE A 54 -17.29 -4.61 26.33
C ILE A 54 -18.02 -3.71 27.33
N VAL A 55 -17.35 -2.68 27.84
CA VAL A 55 -17.97 -1.66 28.70
C VAL A 55 -18.00 -0.28 28.06
N GLY A 56 -17.26 -0.07 26.98
CA GLY A 56 -17.28 1.15 26.20
C GLY A 56 -16.42 1.04 24.96
N THR A 57 -16.67 1.93 24.00
CA THR A 57 -15.86 2.09 22.80
C THR A 57 -15.75 3.56 22.48
N TRP A 58 -14.74 3.98 21.72
CA TRP A 58 -14.71 5.33 21.16
C TRP A 58 -14.02 5.32 19.81
N ALA A 59 -14.48 6.15 18.90
CA ALA A 59 -13.89 6.30 17.57
C ALA A 59 -12.68 7.24 17.62
N THR A 60 -11.66 6.94 16.81
CA THR A 60 -10.51 7.81 16.54
C THR A 60 -10.47 8.32 15.09
N GLY A 61 -11.31 7.76 14.21
CA GLY A 61 -11.50 8.18 12.82
C GLY A 61 -12.44 7.21 12.09
N VAL A 62 -12.48 7.28 10.76
CA VAL A 62 -13.19 6.33 9.89
C VAL A 62 -12.77 4.89 10.24
N ASP A 63 -13.72 4.08 10.70
CA ASP A 63 -13.60 2.64 10.99
C ASP A 63 -12.47 2.27 11.97
N SER A 64 -12.03 3.24 12.77
CA SER A 64 -10.95 3.06 13.73
C SER A 64 -11.29 3.61 15.10
N GLY A 65 -10.76 2.97 16.13
CA GLY A 65 -11.04 3.36 17.51
C GLY A 65 -10.55 2.33 18.50
N TRP A 66 -11.09 2.44 19.71
CA TRP A 66 -10.70 1.60 20.84
C TRP A 66 -11.92 0.98 21.49
N ILE A 67 -11.73 -0.23 21.99
CA ILE A 67 -12.66 -0.99 22.82
C ILE A 67 -12.03 -1.12 24.20
N VAL A 68 -12.82 -0.82 25.24
CA VAL A 68 -12.45 -1.10 26.63
C VAL A 68 -13.32 -2.22 27.18
N THR A 69 -12.68 -3.21 27.80
CA THR A 69 -13.36 -4.35 28.41
C THR A 69 -13.57 -4.12 29.91
N SER A 70 -14.44 -4.94 30.53
CA SER A 70 -14.75 -4.82 31.96
C SER A 70 -13.55 -5.04 32.87
N ARG A 71 -12.56 -5.81 32.43
CA ARG A 71 -11.28 -6.02 33.14
C ARG A 71 -10.25 -4.92 32.89
N GLY A 72 -10.58 -3.91 32.08
CA GLY A 72 -9.69 -2.79 31.77
C GLY A 72 -8.69 -3.07 30.65
N TYR A 73 -8.90 -4.09 29.82
CA TYR A 73 -8.11 -4.26 28.60
C TYR A 73 -8.54 -3.24 27.53
N LEU A 74 -7.56 -2.73 26.79
CA LEU A 74 -7.78 -1.85 25.65
C LEU A 74 -7.41 -2.60 24.36
N PHE A 75 -8.34 -2.65 23.43
CA PHE A 75 -8.14 -3.21 22.09
C PHE A 75 -8.35 -2.12 21.06
N GLN A 76 -7.39 -1.95 20.16
CA GLN A 76 -7.56 -1.08 19.01
C GLN A 76 -8.29 -1.86 17.92
N TYR A 77 -9.30 -1.23 17.33
CA TYR A 77 -9.90 -1.68 16.09
C TYR A 77 -9.56 -0.70 14.98
N ALA A 78 -9.25 -1.22 13.80
CA ALA A 78 -8.95 -0.45 12.62
C ALA A 78 -9.29 -1.32 11.39
N PRO A 79 -9.63 -0.72 10.24
CA PRO A 79 -9.78 -1.50 9.03
C PRO A 79 -8.49 -2.26 8.78
N THR A 80 -8.60 -3.55 8.48
CA THR A 80 -7.46 -4.30 7.96
C THR A 80 -7.10 -3.65 6.64
N VAL A 81 -5.95 -2.96 6.60
CA VAL A 81 -5.35 -2.60 5.32
C VAL A 81 -5.15 -3.91 4.59
N SER A 82 -6.01 -4.19 3.61
CA SER A 82 -5.87 -5.39 2.79
C SER A 82 -4.46 -5.38 2.24
N ASP A 83 -3.66 -6.39 2.61
CA ASP A 83 -2.27 -6.55 2.14
C ASP A 83 -2.17 -6.45 0.60
N GLN A 84 -3.25 -6.75 -0.12
CA GLN A 84 -3.35 -6.55 -1.57
C GLN A 84 -3.22 -5.11 -2.03
N ALA A 85 -3.76 -4.13 -1.28
CA ALA A 85 -3.59 -2.72 -1.61
C ALA A 85 -2.14 -2.27 -1.41
N GLY A 86 -1.49 -2.74 -0.34
CA GLY A 86 -0.07 -2.45 -0.06
C GLY A 86 0.88 -3.03 -1.11
N LEU A 87 0.62 -4.25 -1.59
CA LEU A 87 1.44 -4.87 -2.65
C LEU A 87 1.26 -4.19 -4.01
N LEU A 88 0.03 -3.83 -4.39
CA LEU A 88 -0.22 -3.10 -5.63
C LEU A 88 0.40 -1.69 -5.62
N ASP A 89 0.26 -0.98 -4.50
CA ASP A 89 0.85 0.36 -4.33
C ASP A 89 2.39 0.30 -4.40
N MET A 90 3.00 -0.71 -3.79
CA MET A 90 4.45 -0.96 -3.91
C MET A 90 4.87 -1.22 -5.37
N TRP A 91 4.11 -2.01 -6.12
CA TRP A 91 4.37 -2.26 -7.54
C TRP A 91 4.23 -0.99 -8.39
N ILE A 92 3.28 -0.11 -8.08
CA ILE A 92 3.07 1.16 -8.80
C ILE A 92 4.28 2.09 -8.59
N VAL A 93 4.73 2.24 -7.34
CA VAL A 93 5.89 3.07 -6.98
C VAL A 93 7.19 2.57 -7.62
N ILE A 94 7.33 1.27 -7.87
CA ILE A 94 8.51 0.70 -8.53
C ILE A 94 8.37 0.73 -10.06
N ALA A 95 7.21 0.33 -10.60
CA ALA A 95 7.02 0.16 -12.04
C ALA A 95 7.07 1.49 -12.80
N ILE A 96 6.43 2.54 -12.27
CA ILE A 96 6.34 3.84 -12.96
C ILE A 96 7.72 4.50 -13.12
N PRO A 97 8.55 4.66 -12.06
CA PRO A 97 9.87 5.24 -12.19
C PRO A 97 10.81 4.38 -13.03
N THR A 98 10.68 3.05 -12.96
CA THR A 98 11.54 2.15 -13.76
C THR A 98 11.22 2.28 -15.25
N ALA A 99 9.94 2.26 -15.62
CA ALA A 99 9.52 2.43 -17.01
C ALA A 99 9.89 3.83 -17.54
N THR A 100 9.59 4.88 -16.77
CA THR A 100 9.89 6.26 -17.14
C THR A 100 11.40 6.49 -17.25
N GLY A 101 12.16 5.95 -16.30
CA GLY A 101 13.62 6.01 -16.29
C GLY A 101 14.24 5.34 -17.52
N LEU A 102 13.73 4.18 -17.94
CA LEU A 102 14.21 3.50 -19.13
C LEU A 102 13.93 4.29 -20.42
N VAL A 103 12.74 4.88 -20.54
CA VAL A 103 12.38 5.73 -21.69
C VAL A 103 13.28 6.97 -21.76
N VAL A 104 13.47 7.66 -20.62
CA VAL A 104 14.38 8.81 -20.54
C VAL A 104 15.80 8.40 -20.90
N LEU A 105 16.27 7.24 -20.41
CA LEU A 105 17.60 6.72 -20.73
C LEU A 105 17.76 6.45 -22.23
N CYS A 106 16.76 5.84 -22.87
CA CYS A 106 16.75 5.61 -24.33
C CYS A 106 16.80 6.93 -25.11
N LEU A 107 15.99 7.92 -24.72
CA LEU A 107 15.98 9.23 -25.37
C LEU A 107 17.32 9.96 -25.23
N VAL A 108 17.89 9.94 -24.02
CA VAL A 108 19.22 10.50 -23.76
C VAL A 108 20.27 9.78 -24.60
N TYR A 109 20.22 8.45 -24.71
CA TYR A 109 21.13 7.70 -25.56
C TYR A 109 20.98 8.07 -27.04
N LEU A 110 19.77 8.24 -27.55
CA LEU A 110 19.51 8.66 -28.93
C LEU A 110 20.13 10.02 -29.25
N VAL A 111 19.88 11.02 -28.41
CA VAL A 111 20.37 12.40 -28.57
C VAL A 111 21.86 12.53 -28.22
N SER A 112 22.45 11.54 -27.54
CA SER A 112 23.83 11.59 -27.07
C SER A 112 24.85 11.76 -28.20
N PRO A 113 25.84 12.66 -28.05
CA PRO A 113 26.89 12.87 -29.03
C PRO A 113 27.67 11.59 -29.33
N PRO A 114 28.19 11.41 -30.56
CA PRO A 114 28.96 10.23 -30.93
C PRO A 114 30.18 10.01 -30.03
N ARG A 115 30.79 11.08 -29.48
CA ARG A 115 31.91 10.97 -28.53
C ARG A 115 31.54 10.28 -27.22
N VAL A 116 30.29 10.43 -26.77
CA VAL A 116 29.81 9.80 -25.52
C VAL A 116 29.46 8.33 -25.80
N LYS A 117 28.82 8.05 -26.95
CA LYS A 117 28.58 6.68 -27.43
C LYS A 117 29.88 5.89 -27.59
N ASP A 118 30.88 6.48 -28.24
CA ASP A 118 32.22 5.89 -28.42
C ASP A 118 32.88 5.55 -27.08
N ARG A 119 32.72 6.41 -26.06
CA ARG A 119 33.31 6.21 -24.72
C ARG A 119 32.60 5.11 -23.92
N ILE A 120 31.29 4.94 -24.13
CA ILE A 120 30.50 3.85 -23.55
C ILE A 120 30.90 2.52 -24.21
N ILE A 121 30.98 2.49 -25.55
CA ILE A 121 31.41 1.30 -26.30
C ILE A 121 32.87 0.94 -25.98
N GLU A 122 33.74 1.92 -25.72
CA GLU A 122 35.13 1.65 -25.32
C GLU A 122 35.26 1.03 -23.92
N ARG A 123 34.33 1.34 -22.99
CA ARG A 123 34.33 0.78 -21.63
C ARG A 123 33.54 -0.52 -21.48
N ILE A 124 32.42 -0.65 -22.19
CA ILE A 124 31.40 -1.70 -21.96
C ILE A 124 31.09 -2.47 -23.25
N GLY A 125 31.48 -1.95 -24.42
CA GLY A 125 31.11 -2.51 -25.72
C GLY A 125 31.86 -3.78 -26.11
N ASN A 126 31.19 -4.58 -26.93
CA ASN A 126 31.67 -5.88 -27.39
C ASN A 126 32.85 -5.74 -28.36
N GLN A 127 33.65 -6.80 -28.52
CA GLN A 127 34.89 -6.78 -29.33
C GLN A 127 34.64 -6.38 -30.80
N ASP A 128 33.48 -6.74 -31.35
CA ASP A 128 33.05 -6.35 -32.69
C ASP A 128 32.79 -4.84 -32.84
N GLU A 129 32.16 -4.23 -31.84
CA GLU A 129 31.86 -2.78 -31.83
C GLU A 129 33.14 -1.95 -31.68
N ARG A 130 34.11 -2.45 -30.89
CA ARG A 130 35.43 -1.83 -30.76
C ARG A 130 36.21 -1.88 -32.08
N ASN A 131 36.09 -2.99 -32.81
CA ASN A 131 36.71 -3.14 -34.14
C ASN A 131 36.06 -2.22 -35.17
N ASP A 132 34.73 -2.05 -35.16
CA ASP A 132 34.04 -1.12 -36.05
C ASP A 132 34.42 0.34 -35.76
N LEU A 133 34.52 0.72 -34.48
CA LEU A 133 35.03 2.05 -34.08
C LEU A 133 36.46 2.31 -34.57
N ALA A 134 37.35 1.34 -34.43
CA ALA A 134 38.73 1.44 -34.92
C ALA A 134 38.77 1.63 -36.44
N ARG A 135 37.95 0.89 -37.20
CA ARG A 135 37.81 1.03 -38.65
C ARG A 135 37.27 2.41 -39.06
N ARG A 136 36.29 2.95 -38.33
CA ARG A 136 35.73 4.30 -38.57
C ARG A 136 36.78 5.39 -38.33
N ARG A 137 37.55 5.30 -37.24
CA ARG A 137 38.65 6.24 -36.94
C ARG A 137 39.76 6.19 -38.00
N ALA A 138 40.14 5.00 -38.46
CA ALA A 138 41.14 4.82 -39.52
C ALA A 138 40.70 5.44 -40.87
N ARG A 139 39.42 5.32 -41.23
CA ARG A 139 38.86 5.93 -42.44
C ARG A 139 38.82 7.46 -42.36
N GLN A 140 38.52 8.02 -41.20
CA GLN A 140 38.53 9.48 -41.00
C GLN A 140 39.95 10.06 -41.05
N GLN A 141 40.95 9.36 -40.53
CA GLN A 141 42.35 9.79 -40.66
C GLN A 141 42.85 9.79 -42.11
N ARG A 142 42.40 8.83 -42.93
CA ARG A 142 42.73 8.80 -44.37
C ARG A 142 42.08 9.91 -45.18
N LYS A 143 40.96 10.48 -44.74
CA LYS A 143 40.31 11.63 -45.41
C LYS A 143 40.88 13.00 -45.00
N ARG A 144 41.72 13.05 -43.96
CA ARG A 144 42.37 14.27 -43.45
C ARG A 144 43.83 14.43 -43.87
N ARG A 145 44.41 13.43 -44.53
CA ARG A 145 45.66 13.53 -45.29
C ARG A 145 45.34 13.76 -46.76
#